data_AF-A0A810L4M2-F1
#
_entry.id   AF-A0A810L4M2-F1
#
_cell.length_a   1.000
_cell.length_b   1.000
_cell.length_c   1.000
_cell.angle_alpha   90.00
_cell.angle_beta   90.00
_cell.angle_gamma   90.00
#
_symmetry.space_group_name_H-M   'P 1'
#
loop_
_entity.id
_entity.type
_entity.pdbx_description
1 polymer ?
#
loop_
_entity_poly.entity_id
_entity_poly.type
_entity_poly.pdbx_seq_one_letter_code
_entity_poly.pdbx_strand_id
1 'polypeptide(L)'
;MIRANSILPATRTDIELTTADGVTLVGELATPVDRPPVATLICLHPLPTHGGMMDSHLYRKAAWRLPALAGVAVLRFNTRGTSSLRGTSGGSFDNGVAERYDVAAAIEYAEFHDLPELWLVGWSFGTDLALMYGCDPAVRGLILLSPPLRYAKPEHLAAWAASGRPVTALVPEFDDYLRPAEARRRFAAIPQAEVVGVPGGKHLWVGHSELILDEIVRRVAPESAPLPRSFDGPMEFGDASAYANRTVAAFAGKPLPDPTPGDAAPGE
;
A
#
# COMPACT_ATOMS: atom_id res chain seq x y z
N MET A 1 13.63 -22.58 2.98
CA MET A 1 12.32 -22.16 3.54
C MET A 1 12.30 -20.66 3.70
N ILE A 2 11.24 -20.00 3.23
CA ILE A 2 11.09 -18.54 3.36
C ILE A 2 10.62 -18.22 4.79
N ARG A 3 11.26 -17.24 5.42
CA ARG A 3 11.00 -16.79 6.78
C ARG A 3 10.65 -15.30 6.79
N ALA A 4 10.21 -14.80 7.94
CA ALA A 4 9.75 -13.42 8.12
C ALA A 4 10.71 -12.35 7.56
N ASN A 5 12.03 -12.57 7.67
CA ASN A 5 13.04 -11.61 7.22
C ASN A 5 13.84 -12.08 5.99
N SER A 6 13.37 -13.08 5.26
CA SER A 6 14.02 -13.52 4.02
C SER A 6 14.04 -12.40 2.99
N ILE A 7 15.23 -12.10 2.50
CA ILE A 7 15.50 -11.21 1.37
C ILE A 7 15.92 -12.11 0.21
N LEU A 8 15.14 -12.05 -0.87
CA LEU A 8 15.38 -12.81 -2.09
C LEU A 8 16.06 -11.91 -3.14
N PRO A 9 16.65 -12.51 -4.19
CA PRO A 9 17.35 -11.76 -5.23
C PRO A 9 16.42 -10.76 -5.91
N ALA A 10 16.85 -9.51 -5.97
CA ALA A 10 16.19 -8.42 -6.70
C ALA A 10 17.22 -7.33 -6.96
N THR A 11 17.07 -6.60 -8.06
CA THR A 11 17.76 -5.32 -8.25
C THR A 11 17.02 -4.29 -7.42
N ARG A 12 17.71 -3.62 -6.50
CA ARG A 12 17.13 -2.60 -5.61
C ARG A 12 17.85 -1.28 -5.82
N THR A 13 17.11 -0.27 -6.21
CA THR A 13 17.64 1.05 -6.53
C THR A 13 16.97 2.06 -5.61
N ASP A 14 17.77 2.85 -4.89
CA ASP A 14 17.28 4.05 -4.21
C ASP A 14 16.92 5.10 -5.26
N ILE A 15 15.75 5.70 -5.08
CA ILE A 15 15.19 6.64 -6.05
C ILE A 15 14.73 7.92 -5.34
N GLU A 16 14.63 8.99 -6.11
CA GLU A 16 13.99 10.23 -5.71
C GLU A 16 12.84 10.53 -6.66
N LEU A 17 11.70 10.95 -6.10
CA LEU A 17 10.54 11.43 -6.87
C LEU A 17 10.46 12.94 -6.69
N THR A 18 10.43 13.69 -7.79
CA THR A 18 10.20 15.14 -7.74
C THR A 18 8.74 15.41 -8.00
N THR A 19 8.04 16.00 -7.03
CA THR A 19 6.63 16.35 -7.18
C THR A 19 6.46 17.63 -7.99
N ALA A 20 5.27 17.82 -8.57
CA ALA A 20 4.94 19.04 -9.32
C ALA A 20 4.99 20.32 -8.47
N ASP A 21 4.87 20.22 -7.14
CA ASP A 21 5.04 21.33 -6.19
C ASP A 21 6.48 21.48 -5.68
N GLY A 22 7.45 20.77 -6.26
CA GLY A 22 8.89 20.95 -6.01
C GLY A 22 9.43 20.23 -4.78
N VAL A 23 8.70 19.25 -4.25
CA VAL A 23 9.14 18.41 -3.12
C VAL A 23 9.86 17.17 -3.65
N THR A 24 11.03 16.88 -3.07
CA THR A 24 11.72 15.61 -3.31
C THR A 24 11.27 14.55 -2.29
N LEU A 25 10.81 13.41 -2.78
CA LEU A 25 10.42 12.26 -1.98
C LEU A 25 11.44 11.14 -2.11
N VAL A 26 11.78 10.48 -1.01
CA VAL A 26 12.71 9.34 -1.01
C VAL A 26 11.96 8.03 -1.24
N GLY A 27 12.52 7.14 -2.06
CA GLY A 27 11.93 5.85 -2.35
C GLY A 27 12.93 4.75 -2.68
N GLU A 28 12.40 3.56 -2.96
CA GLU A 28 13.11 2.41 -3.51
C GLU A 28 12.26 1.77 -4.61
N LEU A 29 12.91 1.41 -5.71
CA LEU A 29 12.37 0.50 -6.72
C LEU A 29 13.09 -0.85 -6.60
N ALA A 30 12.33 -1.92 -6.38
CA ALA A 30 12.81 -3.30 -6.39
C ALA A 30 12.27 -4.05 -7.62
N THR A 31 13.14 -4.58 -8.47
CA THR A 31 12.79 -5.31 -9.71
C THR A 31 13.42 -6.70 -9.77
N PRO A 32 12.87 -7.64 -10.57
CA PRO A 32 13.49 -8.95 -10.77
C PRO A 32 14.88 -8.81 -11.39
N VAL A 33 15.80 -9.72 -11.06
CA VAL A 33 17.21 -9.64 -11.49
C VAL A 33 17.40 -10.04 -12.95
N ASP A 34 16.68 -11.07 -13.39
CA ASP A 34 16.96 -11.87 -14.59
C ASP A 34 15.84 -11.82 -15.63
N ARG A 35 14.80 -11.04 -15.40
CA ARG A 35 13.63 -10.92 -16.27
C ARG A 35 12.93 -9.57 -16.11
N PRO A 36 12.22 -9.08 -17.14
CA PRO A 36 11.36 -7.92 -16.99
C PRO A 36 10.25 -8.22 -15.97
N PRO A 37 9.78 -7.21 -15.21
CA PRO A 37 8.63 -7.37 -14.33
C PRO A 37 7.36 -7.68 -15.14
N VAL A 38 6.42 -8.43 -14.55
CA VAL A 38 5.10 -8.71 -15.14
C VAL A 38 4.02 -7.71 -14.70
N ALA A 39 4.25 -7.06 -13.55
CA ALA A 39 3.40 -6.02 -12.99
C ALA A 39 4.19 -5.20 -11.97
N THR A 40 3.64 -4.06 -11.57
CA THR A 40 4.28 -3.12 -10.64
C THR A 40 3.34 -2.75 -9.50
N LEU A 41 3.80 -2.89 -8.26
CA LEU A 41 3.10 -2.38 -7.08
C LEU A 41 3.66 -1.00 -6.72
N ILE A 42 2.82 0.02 -6.75
CA ILE A 42 3.13 1.34 -6.18
C ILE A 42 2.52 1.40 -4.77
N CYS A 43 3.37 1.45 -3.76
CA CYS A 43 3.01 1.22 -2.37
C CYS A 43 2.79 2.53 -1.60
N LEU A 44 1.54 2.81 -1.22
CA LEU A 44 1.12 3.97 -0.43
C LEU A 44 0.99 3.56 1.05
N HIS A 45 1.89 4.08 1.89
CA HIS A 45 2.07 3.60 3.27
C HIS A 45 1.00 4.07 4.25
N PRO A 46 0.86 3.43 5.43
CA PRO A 46 -0.03 3.89 6.48
C PRO A 46 0.37 5.25 7.03
N LEU A 47 -0.47 5.80 7.92
CA LEU A 47 -0.40 7.19 8.37
C LEU A 47 1.00 7.56 8.93
N PRO A 48 1.70 8.58 8.39
CA PRO A 48 3.05 8.95 8.82
C PRO A 48 3.16 9.32 10.30
N THR A 49 2.16 10.04 10.81
CA THR A 49 2.12 10.52 12.20
C THR A 49 1.99 9.40 13.22
N HIS A 50 1.63 8.20 12.76
CA HIS A 50 1.58 6.96 13.53
C HIS A 50 2.62 5.95 13.03
N GLY A 51 3.78 6.44 12.58
CA GLY A 51 4.94 5.60 12.26
C GLY A 51 4.83 4.81 10.95
N GLY A 52 3.82 5.10 10.13
CA GLY A 52 3.72 4.57 8.78
C GLY A 52 4.79 5.17 7.87
N MET A 53 5.42 4.31 7.08
CA MET A 53 6.51 4.66 6.16
C MET A 53 6.72 3.54 5.14
N MET A 54 7.54 3.76 4.11
CA MET A 54 7.71 2.79 3.00
C MET A 54 8.30 1.42 3.40
N ASP A 55 9.00 1.33 4.53
CA ASP A 55 9.50 0.07 5.11
C ASP A 55 8.50 -0.60 6.08
N SER A 56 7.24 -0.15 6.10
CA SER A 56 6.18 -0.85 6.84
C SER A 56 6.18 -2.33 6.47
N HIS A 57 5.99 -3.19 7.46
CA HIS A 57 6.43 -4.59 7.36
C HIS A 57 5.89 -5.37 6.14
N LEU A 58 4.68 -5.09 5.65
CA LEU A 58 4.15 -5.68 4.42
C LEU A 58 4.91 -5.24 3.18
N TYR A 59 5.12 -3.94 2.98
CA TYR A 59 5.81 -3.40 1.80
C TYR A 59 7.29 -3.78 1.77
N ARG A 60 7.93 -3.81 2.94
CA ARG A 60 9.28 -4.36 3.07
C ARG A 60 9.34 -5.81 2.63
N LYS A 61 8.43 -6.67 3.11
CA LYS A 61 8.37 -8.07 2.67
C LYS A 61 8.03 -8.19 1.19
N ALA A 62 7.17 -7.33 0.66
CA ALA A 62 6.84 -7.30 -0.75
C ALA A 62 8.09 -7.03 -1.60
N ALA A 63 8.82 -5.94 -1.34
CA ALA A 63 10.05 -5.58 -2.04
C ALA A 63 11.19 -6.60 -1.82
N TRP A 64 11.18 -7.31 -0.69
CA TRP A 64 12.16 -8.35 -0.41
C TRP A 64 11.91 -9.66 -1.14
N ARG A 65 10.69 -9.92 -1.62
CA ARG A 65 10.30 -11.28 -2.05
C ARG A 65 9.62 -11.32 -3.41
N LEU A 66 8.68 -10.43 -3.69
CA LEU A 66 7.85 -10.50 -4.89
C LEU A 66 8.62 -10.39 -6.21
N PRO A 67 9.74 -9.63 -6.31
CA PRO A 67 10.56 -9.64 -7.51
C PRO A 67 11.04 -11.06 -7.89
N ALA A 68 11.55 -11.82 -6.91
CA ALA A 68 12.01 -13.19 -7.14
C ALA A 68 10.85 -14.17 -7.32
N LEU A 69 9.85 -14.11 -6.44
CA LEU A 69 8.80 -15.14 -6.38
C LEU A 69 7.75 -15.02 -7.48
N ALA A 70 7.41 -13.79 -7.86
CA ALA A 70 6.28 -13.52 -8.76
C ALA A 70 6.67 -12.66 -9.99
N GLY A 71 7.93 -12.22 -10.09
CA GLY A 71 8.34 -11.31 -11.15
C GLY A 71 7.69 -9.92 -11.03
N VAL A 72 7.25 -9.52 -9.84
CA VAL A 72 6.53 -8.26 -9.62
C VAL A 72 7.50 -7.19 -9.14
N ALA A 73 7.52 -6.04 -9.82
CA ALA A 73 8.24 -4.86 -9.36
C ALA A 73 7.53 -4.21 -8.17
N VAL A 74 8.29 -3.65 -7.24
CA VAL A 74 7.76 -2.96 -6.05
C VAL A 74 8.39 -1.59 -5.96
N LEU A 75 7.59 -0.57 -6.28
CA LEU A 75 7.88 0.84 -6.08
C LEU A 75 7.30 1.28 -4.74
N ARG A 76 8.15 1.69 -3.81
CA ARG A 76 7.73 2.18 -2.49
C ARG A 76 8.47 3.46 -2.16
N PHE A 77 7.75 4.42 -1.59
CA PHE A 77 8.29 5.74 -1.30
C PHE A 77 7.67 6.30 -0.03
N ASN A 78 8.35 7.25 0.60
CA ASN A 78 7.82 8.01 1.71
C ASN A 78 7.04 9.21 1.17
N THR A 79 5.79 9.40 1.57
CA THR A 79 5.08 10.65 1.31
C THR A 79 5.79 11.82 2.01
N ARG A 80 5.46 13.04 1.59
CA ARG A 80 6.03 14.29 2.13
C ARG A 80 6.11 14.30 3.67
N GLY A 81 7.26 14.74 4.18
CA GLY A 81 7.58 14.80 5.61
C GLY A 81 7.82 13.44 6.30
N THR A 82 7.68 12.31 5.60
CA THR A 82 7.86 10.98 6.20
C THR A 82 9.32 10.56 6.20
N SER A 83 9.75 9.91 7.29
CA SER A 83 11.12 9.39 7.46
C SER A 83 11.16 7.87 7.57
N SER A 84 12.20 7.26 7.00
CA SER A 84 12.51 5.83 7.09
C SER A 84 14.01 5.62 7.33
N LEU A 85 14.51 4.39 7.19
CA LEU A 85 15.97 4.16 7.22
C LEU A 85 16.68 4.70 5.98
N ARG A 86 15.95 4.93 4.88
CA ARG A 86 16.50 5.45 3.61
C ARG A 86 16.50 6.98 3.53
N GLY A 87 16.15 7.67 4.62
CA GLY A 87 16.09 9.14 4.67
C GLY A 87 14.67 9.69 4.88
N THR A 88 14.54 10.99 4.67
CA THR A 88 13.34 11.79 4.94
C THR A 88 12.91 12.50 3.67
N SER A 89 11.65 12.29 3.26
CA SER A 89 11.04 13.07 2.18
C SER A 89 10.85 14.51 2.62
N GLY A 90 11.06 15.46 1.70
CA GLY A 90 10.84 16.88 1.94
C GLY A 90 9.37 17.22 2.24
N GLY A 91 9.10 18.50 2.53
CA GLY A 91 7.75 18.97 2.85
C GLY A 91 7.22 18.49 4.20
N SER A 92 5.90 18.51 4.36
CA SER A 92 5.21 18.11 5.60
C SER A 92 3.90 17.41 5.30
N PHE A 93 3.51 16.47 6.16
CA PHE A 93 2.20 15.82 6.12
C PHE A 93 1.07 16.86 6.07
N ASP A 94 0.14 16.67 5.13
CA ASP A 94 -0.93 17.63 4.84
C ASP A 94 -2.32 16.98 4.80
N ASN A 95 -2.53 15.94 5.62
CA ASN A 95 -3.82 15.28 5.81
C ASN A 95 -4.45 14.78 4.50
N GLY A 96 -3.63 14.36 3.56
CA GLY A 96 -4.05 13.84 2.27
C GLY A 96 -4.33 14.92 1.22
N VAL A 97 -4.16 16.21 1.51
CA VAL A 97 -4.43 17.27 0.51
C VAL A 97 -3.25 17.40 -0.45
N ALA A 98 -2.07 17.73 0.06
CA ALA A 98 -0.91 17.92 -0.80
C ALA A 98 -0.25 16.58 -1.20
N GLU A 99 -0.51 15.48 -0.49
CA GLU A 99 -0.09 14.13 -0.90
C GLU A 99 -0.62 13.71 -2.28
N ARG A 100 -1.60 14.43 -2.86
CA ARG A 100 -1.99 14.27 -4.27
C ARG A 100 -0.81 14.37 -5.24
N TYR A 101 0.14 15.28 -4.96
CA TYR A 101 1.31 15.47 -5.80
C TYR A 101 2.32 14.33 -5.62
N ASP A 102 2.33 13.72 -4.43
CA ASP A 102 3.19 12.57 -4.13
C ASP A 102 2.71 11.32 -4.89
N VAL A 103 1.39 11.09 -4.91
CA VAL A 103 0.78 10.00 -5.67
C VAL A 103 1.03 10.19 -7.16
N ALA A 104 0.83 11.40 -7.69
CA ALA A 104 1.09 11.72 -9.09
C ALA A 104 2.57 11.46 -9.45
N ALA A 105 3.52 11.95 -8.65
CA ALA A 105 4.95 11.75 -8.90
C ALA A 105 5.36 10.26 -8.91
N ALA A 106 4.73 9.42 -8.09
CA ALA A 106 4.98 7.98 -8.08
C ALA A 106 4.43 7.27 -9.33
N ILE A 107 3.26 7.68 -9.82
CA ILE A 107 2.68 7.17 -11.08
C ILE A 107 3.52 7.62 -12.27
N GLU A 108 3.83 8.91 -12.35
CA GLU A 108 4.67 9.50 -13.41
C GLU A 108 6.06 8.86 -13.46
N TYR A 109 6.68 8.61 -12.30
CA TYR A 109 7.96 7.90 -12.25
C TYR A 109 7.85 6.49 -12.83
N ALA A 110 6.77 5.76 -12.51
CA ALA A 110 6.55 4.42 -13.02
C ALA A 110 6.33 4.41 -14.53
N GLU A 111 5.53 5.35 -15.06
CA GLU A 111 5.34 5.52 -16.50
C GLU A 111 6.64 5.90 -17.22
N PHE A 112 7.42 6.85 -16.68
CA PHE A 112 8.68 7.29 -17.27
C PHE A 112 9.71 6.15 -17.37
N HIS A 113 9.65 5.17 -16.47
CA HIS A 113 10.52 3.99 -16.46
C HIS A 113 9.89 2.77 -17.14
N ASP A 114 8.81 2.95 -17.91
CA ASP A 114 8.10 1.89 -18.65
C ASP A 114 7.72 0.70 -17.76
N LEU A 115 7.36 0.96 -16.50
CA LEU A 115 6.96 -0.09 -15.56
C LEU A 115 5.58 -0.65 -15.94
N PRO A 116 5.40 -1.99 -16.04
CA PRO A 116 4.19 -2.58 -16.57
C PRO A 116 3.10 -2.72 -15.53
N GLU A 117 1.85 -2.77 -16.00
CA GLU A 117 0.62 -3.09 -15.23
C GLU A 117 0.64 -2.45 -13.83
N LEU A 118 0.49 -1.12 -13.77
CA LEU A 118 0.64 -0.38 -12.52
C LEU A 118 -0.55 -0.64 -11.58
N TRP A 119 -0.29 -1.18 -10.40
CA TRP A 119 -1.27 -1.35 -9.34
C TRP A 119 -0.91 -0.48 -8.14
N LEU A 120 -1.87 0.30 -7.64
CA LEU A 120 -1.68 0.98 -6.37
C LEU A 120 -2.07 0.04 -5.24
N VAL A 121 -1.16 -0.12 -4.29
CA VAL A 121 -1.41 -0.82 -3.04
C VAL A 121 -1.40 0.21 -1.93
N GLY A 122 -2.58 0.53 -1.40
CA GLY A 122 -2.73 1.43 -0.28
C GLY A 122 -2.91 0.66 1.03
N TRP A 123 -2.39 1.20 2.13
CA TRP A 123 -2.65 0.65 3.46
C TRP A 123 -3.05 1.76 4.44
N SER A 124 -4.18 1.59 5.12
CA SER A 124 -4.74 2.57 6.05
C SER A 124 -4.87 3.94 5.36
N PHE A 125 -4.22 5.01 5.84
CA PHE A 125 -4.13 6.30 5.17
C PHE A 125 -3.79 6.21 3.67
N GLY A 126 -2.87 5.33 3.27
CA GLY A 126 -2.52 5.14 1.86
C GLY A 126 -3.68 4.62 1.00
N THR A 127 -4.70 3.98 1.58
CA THR A 127 -5.92 3.58 0.85
C THR A 127 -6.78 4.77 0.47
N ASP A 128 -6.87 5.77 1.35
CA ASP A 128 -7.57 7.01 1.05
C ASP A 128 -6.86 7.76 -0.08
N LEU A 129 -5.52 7.86 -0.03
CA LEU A 129 -4.73 8.45 -1.12
C LEU A 129 -4.95 7.72 -2.45
N ALA A 130 -4.93 6.38 -2.43
CA ALA A 130 -5.16 5.56 -3.61
C ALA A 130 -6.56 5.82 -4.23
N LEU A 131 -7.58 5.91 -3.38
CA LEU A 131 -8.94 6.19 -3.82
C LEU A 131 -9.07 7.61 -4.38
N MET A 132 -8.51 8.61 -3.70
CA MET A 132 -8.66 10.01 -4.05
C MET A 132 -7.89 10.40 -5.31
N TYR A 133 -6.67 9.89 -5.49
CA TYR A 133 -5.74 10.39 -6.51
C TYR A 133 -5.20 9.31 -7.45
N GLY A 134 -5.56 8.05 -7.22
CA GLY A 134 -5.04 6.92 -7.99
C GLY A 134 -5.83 6.55 -9.24
N CYS A 135 -6.97 7.21 -9.50
CA CYS A 135 -7.85 6.91 -10.64
C CYS A 135 -7.28 7.42 -11.98
N ASP A 136 -5.95 7.40 -12.13
CA ASP A 136 -5.19 7.81 -13.29
C ASP A 136 -5.22 6.74 -14.40
N PRO A 137 -5.40 7.06 -15.70
CA PRO A 137 -5.48 6.09 -16.79
C PRO A 137 -4.35 5.02 -16.84
N ALA A 138 -3.15 5.33 -16.36
CA ALA A 138 -2.02 4.40 -16.33
C ALA A 138 -2.18 3.29 -15.28
N VAL A 139 -3.02 3.52 -14.26
CA VAL A 139 -3.24 2.57 -13.17
C VAL A 139 -4.23 1.49 -13.59
N ARG A 140 -3.82 0.23 -13.48
CA ARG A 140 -4.62 -0.95 -13.79
C ARG A 140 -5.72 -1.20 -12.76
N GLY A 141 -5.45 -0.98 -11.49
CA GLY A 141 -6.42 -1.20 -10.40
C GLY A 141 -5.88 -0.93 -9.01
N LEU A 142 -6.75 -1.14 -8.00
CA LEU A 142 -6.45 -0.90 -6.59
C LEU A 142 -6.46 -2.17 -5.74
N ILE A 143 -5.52 -2.24 -4.81
CA ILE A 143 -5.57 -3.13 -3.65
C ILE A 143 -5.49 -2.28 -2.38
N LEU A 144 -6.53 -2.34 -1.56
CA LEU A 144 -6.71 -1.53 -0.36
C LEU A 144 -6.62 -2.40 0.88
N LEU A 145 -5.60 -2.16 1.71
CA LEU A 145 -5.34 -2.89 2.94
C LEU A 145 -5.88 -2.09 4.12
N SER A 146 -6.82 -2.64 4.87
CA SER A 146 -7.46 -1.97 6.02
C SER A 146 -7.96 -0.54 5.70
N PRO A 147 -8.84 -0.34 4.71
CA PRO A 147 -9.25 1.00 4.29
C PRO A 147 -10.17 1.67 5.31
N PRO A 148 -9.74 2.69 6.08
CA PRO A 148 -10.64 3.36 7.02
C PRO A 148 -11.66 4.23 6.29
N LEU A 149 -11.36 4.61 5.04
CA LEU A 149 -12.13 5.53 4.22
C LEU A 149 -12.43 6.82 5.00
N ARG A 150 -11.37 7.43 5.55
CA ARG A 150 -11.42 8.59 6.45
C ARG A 150 -11.41 9.90 5.67
N TYR A 151 -10.72 9.93 4.54
CA TYR A 151 -10.55 11.12 3.71
C TYR A 151 -11.24 10.96 2.35
N ALA A 152 -11.32 9.74 1.83
CA ALA A 152 -12.02 9.44 0.60
C ALA A 152 -13.53 9.70 0.76
N LYS A 153 -14.00 10.68 0.00
CA LYS A 153 -15.41 11.06 -0.16
C LYS A 153 -16.13 10.28 -1.28
N PRO A 154 -17.47 10.29 -1.33
CA PRO A 154 -18.26 9.56 -2.34
C PRO A 154 -17.87 9.83 -3.79
N GLU A 155 -17.44 11.04 -4.15
CA GLU A 155 -16.99 11.38 -5.51
C GLU A 155 -15.77 10.56 -5.96
N HIS A 156 -14.87 10.21 -5.04
CA HIS A 156 -13.71 9.38 -5.36
C HIS A 156 -14.12 7.94 -5.64
N LEU A 157 -15.07 7.40 -4.87
CA LEU A 157 -15.62 6.07 -5.12
C LEU A 157 -16.37 6.05 -6.45
N ALA A 158 -17.14 7.10 -6.76
CA ALA A 158 -17.83 7.24 -8.03
C ALA A 158 -16.86 7.28 -9.23
N ALA A 159 -15.69 7.91 -9.09
CA ALA A 159 -14.65 7.90 -10.13
C ALA A 159 -14.15 6.47 -10.42
N TRP A 160 -13.88 5.68 -9.38
CA TRP A 160 -13.50 4.27 -9.53
C TRP A 160 -14.62 3.42 -10.12
N ALA A 161 -15.87 3.64 -9.71
CA ALA A 161 -17.04 2.99 -10.29
C ALA A 161 -17.15 3.26 -11.79
N ALA A 162 -17.04 4.53 -12.19
CA ALA A 162 -17.09 4.94 -13.60
C ALA A 162 -15.93 4.37 -14.43
N SER A 163 -14.75 4.19 -13.84
CA SER A 163 -13.59 3.65 -14.54
C SER A 163 -13.72 2.18 -14.92
N GLY A 164 -14.61 1.41 -14.24
CA GLY A 164 -14.77 -0.02 -14.44
C GLY A 164 -13.55 -0.88 -14.06
N ARG A 165 -12.47 -0.26 -13.55
CA ARG A 165 -11.24 -0.96 -13.19
C ARG A 165 -11.36 -1.74 -11.88
N PRO A 166 -10.57 -2.81 -11.69
CA PRO A 166 -10.61 -3.61 -10.48
C PRO A 166 -10.28 -2.80 -9.22
N VAL A 167 -11.11 -2.98 -8.19
CA VAL A 167 -10.86 -2.46 -6.84
C VAL A 167 -11.03 -3.61 -5.87
N THR A 168 -10.04 -3.85 -5.03
CA THR A 168 -10.13 -4.83 -3.95
C THR A 168 -9.88 -4.17 -2.61
N ALA A 169 -10.76 -4.42 -1.64
CA ALA A 169 -10.53 -4.09 -0.25
C ALA A 169 -10.30 -5.36 0.57
N LEU A 170 -9.08 -5.53 1.11
CA LEU A 170 -8.77 -6.52 2.13
C LEU A 170 -9.05 -5.88 3.50
N VAL A 171 -10.04 -6.43 4.22
CA VAL A 171 -10.59 -5.84 5.44
C VAL A 171 -10.41 -6.82 6.59
N PRO A 172 -9.66 -6.47 7.65
CA PRO A 172 -9.48 -7.37 8.78
C PRO A 172 -10.78 -7.54 9.57
N GLU A 173 -11.03 -8.74 10.08
CA GLU A 173 -12.21 -9.03 10.92
C GLU A 173 -12.28 -8.12 12.15
N PHE A 174 -11.14 -7.91 12.82
CA PHE A 174 -11.01 -7.11 14.03
C PHE A 174 -10.36 -5.75 13.76
N ASP A 175 -10.70 -5.13 12.63
CA ASP A 175 -10.33 -3.73 12.39
C ASP A 175 -11.10 -2.79 13.33
N ASP A 176 -10.41 -1.76 13.81
CA ASP A 176 -10.97 -0.74 14.71
C ASP A 176 -11.70 0.39 13.96
N TYR A 177 -11.48 0.53 12.65
CA TYR A 177 -12.02 1.61 11.82
C TYR A 177 -13.12 1.12 10.87
N LEU A 178 -12.87 0.04 10.14
CA LEU A 178 -13.80 -0.48 9.15
C LEU A 178 -13.79 -2.00 9.13
N ARG A 179 -14.92 -2.60 9.51
CA ARG A 179 -15.10 -4.07 9.52
C ARG A 179 -15.78 -4.59 8.25
N PRO A 180 -15.63 -5.89 7.91
CA PRO A 180 -16.05 -6.42 6.61
C PRO A 180 -17.51 -6.17 6.23
N ALA A 181 -18.45 -6.26 7.18
CA ALA A 181 -19.86 -6.02 6.90
C ALA A 181 -20.14 -4.56 6.50
N GLU A 182 -19.54 -3.60 7.19
CA GLU A 182 -19.66 -2.18 6.87
C GLU A 182 -18.90 -1.84 5.59
N ALA A 183 -17.72 -2.43 5.39
CA ALA A 183 -16.96 -2.27 4.15
C ALA A 183 -17.77 -2.68 2.92
N ARG A 184 -18.47 -3.83 2.96
CA ARG A 184 -19.35 -4.25 1.86
C ARG A 184 -20.42 -3.22 1.53
N ARG A 185 -21.04 -2.59 2.55
CA ARG A 185 -22.04 -1.54 2.33
C ARG A 185 -21.42 -0.31 1.67
N ARG A 186 -20.27 0.15 2.18
CA ARG A 186 -19.62 1.37 1.69
C ARG A 186 -19.02 1.21 0.30
N PHE A 187 -18.38 0.08 0.02
CA PHE A 187 -17.81 -0.21 -1.28
C PHE A 187 -18.84 -0.63 -2.33
N ALA A 188 -20.12 -0.86 -1.97
CA ALA A 188 -21.18 -1.11 -2.95
C ALA A 188 -21.39 0.05 -3.95
N ALA A 189 -20.88 1.25 -3.63
CA ALA A 189 -20.81 2.37 -4.57
C ALA A 189 -19.89 2.11 -5.78
N ILE A 190 -19.01 1.12 -5.71
CA ILE A 190 -18.15 0.64 -6.80
C ILE A 190 -18.65 -0.76 -7.20
N PRO A 191 -19.46 -0.90 -8.26
CA PRO A 191 -20.15 -2.16 -8.57
C PRO A 191 -19.22 -3.37 -8.76
N GLN A 192 -18.00 -3.12 -9.24
CA GLN A 192 -16.97 -4.13 -9.48
C GLN A 192 -16.00 -4.34 -8.30
N ALA A 193 -16.19 -3.66 -7.16
CA ALA A 193 -15.30 -3.81 -6.03
C ALA A 193 -15.47 -5.15 -5.31
N GLU A 194 -14.36 -5.82 -5.02
CA GLU A 194 -14.31 -7.01 -4.19
C GLU A 194 -13.94 -6.64 -2.74
N VAL A 195 -14.77 -7.02 -1.76
CA VAL A 195 -14.46 -6.86 -0.34
C VAL A 195 -14.16 -8.22 0.28
N VAL A 196 -12.89 -8.44 0.63
CA VAL A 196 -12.40 -9.68 1.24
C VAL A 196 -12.23 -9.44 2.73
N GLY A 197 -13.11 -10.05 3.53
CA GLY A 197 -12.93 -10.11 4.99
C GLY A 197 -11.86 -11.13 5.35
N VAL A 198 -10.88 -10.76 6.17
CA VAL A 198 -9.80 -11.65 6.60
C VAL A 198 -9.99 -12.05 8.07
N PRO A 199 -10.36 -13.32 8.35
CA PRO A 199 -10.55 -13.82 9.71
C PRO A 199 -9.30 -13.68 10.56
N GLY A 200 -9.44 -13.32 11.84
CA GLY A 200 -8.31 -13.13 12.76
C GLY A 200 -7.45 -11.90 12.49
N GLY A 201 -7.64 -11.23 11.35
CA GLY A 201 -6.90 -10.04 10.96
C GLY A 201 -7.18 -8.85 11.88
N LYS A 202 -6.16 -8.02 12.09
CA LYS A 202 -6.24 -6.70 12.74
C LYS A 202 -5.70 -5.65 11.79
N HIS A 203 -5.96 -4.38 12.09
CA HIS A 203 -5.58 -3.23 11.26
C HIS A 203 -4.13 -3.28 10.73
N LEU A 204 -3.22 -3.78 11.56
CA LEU A 204 -1.79 -3.82 11.26
C LEU A 204 -1.28 -5.09 10.55
N TRP A 205 -2.13 -6.07 10.22
CA TRP A 205 -1.76 -7.30 9.49
C TRP A 205 -0.60 -8.14 10.08
N VAL A 206 -0.26 -7.92 11.35
CA VAL A 206 0.73 -8.74 12.05
C VAL A 206 0.26 -10.19 12.07
N GLY A 207 1.17 -11.11 11.72
CA GLY A 207 0.86 -12.54 11.59
C GLY A 207 0.14 -12.95 10.29
N HIS A 208 -0.29 -12.00 9.45
CA HIS A 208 -1.06 -12.26 8.24
C HIS A 208 -0.32 -11.92 6.95
N SER A 209 0.97 -11.55 7.01
CA SER A 209 1.72 -11.07 5.85
C SER A 209 1.73 -12.03 4.67
N GLU A 210 1.83 -13.34 4.93
CA GLU A 210 1.84 -14.36 3.87
C GLU A 210 0.51 -14.38 3.10
N LEU A 211 -0.61 -14.38 3.82
CA LEU A 211 -1.96 -14.31 3.23
C LEU A 211 -2.14 -13.03 2.43
N ILE A 212 -1.71 -11.89 2.96
CA ILE A 212 -1.86 -10.60 2.27
C ILE A 212 -1.00 -10.55 1.00
N LEU A 213 0.23 -11.07 1.03
CA LEU A 213 1.07 -11.15 -0.17
C LEU A 213 0.46 -12.10 -1.21
N ASP A 214 -0.13 -13.23 -0.79
CA ASP A 214 -0.85 -14.13 -1.71
C ASP A 214 -2.06 -13.44 -2.35
N GLU A 215 -2.88 -12.71 -1.58
CA GLU A 215 -4.02 -11.98 -2.11
C GLU A 215 -3.61 -10.85 -3.07
N ILE A 216 -2.47 -10.20 -2.82
CA ILE A 216 -1.89 -9.22 -3.75
C ILE A 216 -1.49 -9.93 -5.05
N VAL A 217 -0.68 -10.99 -4.97
CA VAL A 217 -0.16 -11.69 -6.14
C VAL A 217 -1.25 -12.34 -6.96
N ARG A 218 -2.30 -12.90 -6.33
CA ARG A 218 -3.48 -13.44 -7.02
C ARG A 218 -4.13 -12.44 -7.98
N ARG A 219 -4.02 -11.13 -7.71
CA ARG A 219 -4.63 -10.06 -8.52
C ARG A 219 -3.68 -9.48 -9.55
N VAL A 220 -2.41 -9.34 -9.19
CA VAL A 220 -1.44 -8.63 -10.05
C VAL A 220 -0.61 -9.57 -10.92
N ALA A 221 -0.44 -10.83 -10.50
CA ALA A 221 0.33 -11.86 -11.20
C ALA A 221 -0.25 -13.26 -10.90
N PRO A 222 -1.49 -13.55 -11.33
CA PRO A 222 -2.22 -14.76 -10.95
C PRO A 222 -1.48 -16.07 -11.26
N GLU A 223 -0.68 -16.11 -12.33
CA GLU A 223 0.15 -17.26 -12.72
C GLU A 223 1.22 -17.61 -11.69
N SER A 224 1.56 -16.68 -10.78
CA SER A 224 2.52 -16.88 -9.68
C SER A 224 1.84 -17.15 -8.34
N ALA A 225 0.50 -17.23 -8.28
CA ALA A 225 -0.26 -17.49 -7.06
C ALA A 225 -0.62 -18.98 -6.92
N PRO A 226 -0.61 -19.55 -5.69
CA PRO A 226 -0.11 -18.96 -4.46
C PRO A 226 1.43 -18.88 -4.44
N LEU A 227 1.98 -17.99 -3.61
CA LEU A 227 3.43 -17.87 -3.48
C LEU A 227 4.05 -19.14 -2.88
N PRO A 228 5.21 -19.59 -3.37
CA PRO A 228 5.91 -20.71 -2.78
C PRO A 228 6.37 -20.37 -1.36
N ARG A 229 6.43 -21.39 -0.47
CA ARG A 229 6.90 -21.24 0.91
C ARG A 229 8.39 -21.59 1.09
N SER A 230 9.02 -22.09 0.04
CA SER A 230 10.46 -22.35 -0.06
C SER A 230 11.04 -21.66 -1.28
N PHE A 231 12.35 -21.42 -1.24
CA PHE A 231 13.11 -20.84 -2.35
C PHE A 231 14.47 -21.53 -2.35
N ASP A 232 14.86 -22.04 -3.51
CA ASP A 232 16.05 -22.88 -3.68
C ASP A 232 17.27 -22.09 -4.18
N GLY A 233 17.11 -20.76 -4.37
CA GLY A 233 18.19 -19.84 -4.74
C GLY A 233 18.84 -19.14 -3.54
N PRO A 234 19.79 -18.22 -3.81
CA PRO A 234 20.46 -17.46 -2.76
C PRO A 234 19.44 -16.64 -1.97
N MET A 235 19.60 -16.63 -0.65
CA MET A 235 18.69 -15.97 0.29
C MET A 235 19.50 -15.32 1.40
N GLU A 236 19.23 -14.04 1.64
CA GLU A 236 19.76 -13.29 2.77
C GLU A 236 18.69 -13.13 3.85
N PHE A 237 19.11 -12.69 5.03
CA PHE A 237 18.20 -12.40 6.14
C PHE A 237 18.41 -10.96 6.62
N GLY A 238 17.39 -10.13 6.46
CA GLY A 238 17.44 -8.75 6.90
C GLY A 238 17.37 -8.63 8.42
N ASP A 239 18.08 -7.64 8.95
CA ASP A 239 17.92 -7.24 10.34
C ASP A 239 16.61 -6.45 10.50
N ALA A 240 15.62 -7.10 11.10
CA ALA A 240 14.34 -6.45 11.41
C ALA A 240 14.36 -5.64 12.71
N SER A 241 15.41 -5.75 13.53
CA SER A 241 15.51 -5.02 14.81
C SER A 241 15.56 -3.51 14.59
N ALA A 242 16.19 -3.05 13.50
CA ALA A 242 16.23 -1.65 13.07
C ALA A 242 14.83 -1.04 12.83
N TYR A 243 13.81 -1.88 12.63
CA TYR A 243 12.42 -1.48 12.35
C TYR A 243 11.46 -1.73 13.53
N ALA A 244 11.86 -2.55 14.51
CA ALA A 244 11.01 -3.02 15.60
C ALA A 244 10.43 -1.88 16.44
N ASN A 245 11.19 -0.79 16.64
CA ASN A 245 10.79 0.37 17.43
C ASN A 245 9.95 1.40 16.65
N ARG A 246 9.68 1.20 15.36
CA ARG A 246 9.04 2.22 14.51
C ARG A 246 7.64 1.83 14.03
N THR A 247 7.38 0.54 13.75
CA THR A 247 6.08 0.11 13.19
C THR A 247 5.04 -0.26 14.26
N VAL A 248 5.45 -0.79 15.42
CA VAL A 248 4.51 -1.27 16.47
C VAL A 248 4.30 -0.22 17.57
N ALA A 249 5.35 0.52 17.92
CA ALA A 249 5.32 1.54 18.97
C ALA A 249 4.43 2.74 18.62
N ALA A 250 4.23 3.02 17.34
CA ALA A 250 3.49 4.19 16.89
C ALA A 250 1.96 4.03 16.94
N PHE A 251 1.47 2.82 17.26
CA PHE A 251 0.05 2.50 17.45
C PHE A 251 -0.29 2.10 18.90
N ALA A 252 0.67 2.19 19.83
CA ALA A 252 0.40 1.99 21.25
C ALA A 252 -0.21 3.26 21.86
N GLY A 253 -1.54 3.26 22.05
CA GLY A 253 -2.20 4.06 23.08
C GLY A 253 -2.40 5.57 22.83
N LYS A 254 -2.51 6.03 21.58
CA LYS A 254 -2.99 7.41 21.31
C LYS A 254 -4.49 7.41 20.97
N PRO A 255 -5.29 8.33 21.57
CA PRO A 255 -6.69 8.50 21.21
C PRO A 255 -6.82 8.82 19.71
N LEU A 256 -7.84 8.25 19.09
CA LEU A 256 -8.30 8.66 17.76
C LEU A 256 -8.61 10.16 17.80
N PRO A 257 -8.20 10.97 16.81
CA PRO A 257 -8.72 12.33 16.69
C PRO A 257 -10.23 12.24 16.46
N ASP A 258 -10.99 13.05 17.17
CA ASP A 258 -12.45 13.06 17.10
C ASP A 258 -12.93 13.20 15.63
N PRO A 259 -14.04 12.54 15.26
CA PRO A 259 -14.66 12.76 13.96
C PRO A 259 -15.03 14.24 13.83
N THR A 260 -14.74 14.81 12.66
CA THR A 260 -15.20 16.15 12.29
C THR A 260 -16.72 16.24 12.47
N PRO A 261 -17.26 17.29 13.11
CA PRO A 261 -18.71 17.42 13.28
C PRO A 261 -19.36 17.62 11.90
N GLY A 262 -20.07 16.61 11.42
CA GLY A 262 -20.72 16.64 10.10
C GLY A 262 -21.77 15.55 9.88
N ASP A 263 -21.65 14.39 10.53
CA ASP A 263 -22.60 13.27 10.38
C ASP A 263 -23.52 13.08 11.60
N ALA A 264 -24.08 14.19 12.11
CA ALA A 264 -25.29 14.06 12.91
C ALA A 264 -26.45 13.78 11.95
N ALA A 265 -26.84 12.51 11.84
CA ALA A 265 -28.11 12.15 11.23
C ALA A 265 -29.24 12.94 11.93
N PRO A 266 -30.22 13.50 11.20
CA PRO A 266 -31.37 14.11 11.84
C PRO A 266 -32.12 13.01 12.62
N GLY A 267 -32.23 13.24 13.93
CA GLY A 267 -32.97 12.38 14.85
C GLY A 267 -34.47 12.38 14.56
N GLU A 268 -35.10 11.38 15.17
CA GLU A 268 -36.52 11.02 15.20
C GLU A 268 -37.53 12.18 15.19
#